data_AF-A0A1G2N050-F1
#
_entry.id   AF-A0A1G2N050-F1
#
_cell.length_a   1.000
_cell.length_b   1.000
_cell.length_c   1.000
_cell.angle_alpha   90.00
_cell.angle_beta   90.00
_cell.angle_gamma   90.00
#
_symmetry.space_group_name_H-M   'P 1'
#
loop_
_entity.id
_entity.type
_entity.pdbx_description
1 polymer ?
#
loop_
_entity_poly.entity_id
_entity_poly.type
_entity_poly.pdbx_seq_one_letter_code
_entity_poly.pdbx_strand_id
1 'polypeptide(L)'
;MSRPRGKMIGAFTLVELLVSVAIFVFMTALLMAKYGNFNQSVLLTNLAYDVALTLRTAQTYGLSVRGESSQFQSPYGVAFCSNNCVSGMTNQKIVIFADNNGDKIYSSSDLLINSYAIKRGAKVAGFCLTDPCSMINSSVSNLNVSFQRPHPDAIICSGSPCASSSYAKIFLQAPDNGIRHVVVRKNGQISVEN
;
A
#
# COMPACT_ATOMS: atom_id res chain seq x y z
N MET A 1 53.74 45.34 37.62
CA MET A 1 53.71 44.75 36.26
C MET A 1 53.35 43.27 36.40
N SER A 2 52.30 42.86 35.69
CA SER A 2 51.65 41.55 35.68
C SER A 2 52.55 40.39 35.21
N ARG A 3 52.26 39.16 35.68
CA ARG A 3 52.18 37.99 34.78
C ARG A 3 51.04 37.05 35.21
N PRO A 4 50.06 36.74 34.35
CA PRO A 4 49.05 35.72 34.63
C PRO A 4 49.65 34.33 34.41
N ARG A 5 49.41 33.40 35.33
CA ARG A 5 49.78 31.98 35.18
C ARG A 5 48.85 31.34 34.14
N GLY A 6 49.43 30.88 33.03
CA GLY A 6 48.72 30.08 32.03
C GLY A 6 48.16 28.82 32.67
N LYS A 7 46.85 28.62 32.54
CA LYS A 7 46.14 27.42 33.00
C LYS A 7 46.52 26.28 32.05
N MET A 8 47.23 25.25 32.54
CA MET A 8 47.49 24.06 31.74
C MET A 8 46.18 23.31 31.49
N ILE A 9 45.84 23.13 30.22
CA ILE A 9 44.71 22.31 29.80
C ILE A 9 45.23 20.88 29.75
N GLY A 10 44.68 19.99 30.58
CA GLY A 10 45.05 18.57 30.56
C GLY A 10 44.71 17.94 29.21
N ALA A 11 45.68 17.28 28.58
CA ALA A 11 45.46 16.50 27.37
C ALA A 11 44.81 15.15 27.74
N PHE A 12 43.96 14.63 26.85
CA PHE A 12 43.27 13.34 27.02
C PHE A 12 44.26 12.18 27.10
N THR A 13 43.97 11.21 27.97
CA THR A 13 44.74 9.96 28.03
C THR A 13 44.40 9.06 26.83
N LEU A 14 45.35 8.23 26.40
CA LEU A 14 45.15 7.30 25.27
C LEU A 14 43.95 6.36 25.53
N VAL A 15 43.78 5.94 26.79
CA VAL A 15 42.69 5.05 27.20
C VAL A 15 41.32 5.72 27.07
N GLU A 16 41.17 6.99 27.46
CA GLU A 16 39.91 7.73 27.28
C GLU A 16 39.51 7.91 25.81
N LEU A 17 40.50 8.14 24.94
CA LEU A 17 40.25 8.22 23.50
C LEU A 17 39.75 6.89 22.94
N LEU A 18 40.30 5.76 23.40
CA LEU A 18 39.86 4.43 22.98
C LEU A 18 38.42 4.15 23.46
N VAL A 19 38.11 4.46 24.71
CA VAL A 19 36.77 4.26 25.27
C VAL A 19 35.72 5.13 24.55
N SER A 20 36.04 6.40 24.27
CA SER A 20 35.12 7.29 23.57
C SER A 20 34.85 6.86 22.13
N VAL A 21 35.87 6.43 21.39
CA VAL A 21 35.71 5.88 20.03
C VAL A 21 34.89 4.59 20.06
N ALA A 22 35.10 3.71 21.05
CA ALA A 22 34.32 2.47 21.19
C ALA A 22 32.83 2.76 21.42
N ILE A 23 32.50 3.71 22.29
CA ILE A 23 31.10 4.12 22.53
C ILE A 23 30.50 4.76 21.28
N PHE A 24 31.25 5.59 20.56
CA PHE A 24 30.77 6.24 19.34
C PHE A 24 30.43 5.22 18.23
N VAL A 25 31.32 4.25 18.00
CA VAL A 25 31.09 3.18 17.01
C VAL A 25 29.89 2.33 17.42
N PHE A 26 29.78 1.98 18.70
CA PHE A 26 28.64 1.21 19.21
C PHE A 26 27.31 1.94 19.01
N MET A 27 27.23 3.22 19.38
CA MET A 27 26.03 4.04 19.18
C MET A 27 25.70 4.20 17.70
N THR A 28 26.70 4.42 16.84
CA THR A 28 26.50 4.52 15.39
C THR A 28 25.95 3.22 14.80
N ALA A 29 26.45 2.07 15.25
CA ALA A 29 25.96 0.76 14.82
C ALA A 29 24.48 0.54 15.21
N LEU A 30 24.09 0.90 16.44
CA LEU A 30 22.70 0.81 16.88
C LEU A 30 21.77 1.72 16.07
N LEU A 31 22.20 2.95 15.78
CA LEU A 31 21.43 3.89 14.99
C LEU A 31 21.27 3.40 13.54
N MET A 32 22.33 2.90 12.91
CA MET A 32 22.26 2.35 11.56
C MET A 32 21.35 1.12 11.49
N ALA A 33 21.43 0.21 12.48
CA ALA A 33 20.55 -0.95 12.56
C ALA A 33 19.07 -0.55 12.68
N LYS A 34 18.75 0.54 13.38
CA LYS A 34 17.37 1.05 13.49
C LYS A 34 16.90 1.81 12.26
N TYR A 35 17.79 2.47 11.53
CA TYR A 35 17.44 3.29 10.37
C TYR A 35 16.87 2.47 9.19
N GLY A 36 17.38 1.26 8.97
CA GLY A 36 16.89 0.36 7.91
C GLY A 36 15.39 0.06 8.01
N ASN A 37 14.92 -0.33 9.19
CA ASN A 37 13.53 -0.71 9.43
C ASN A 37 12.57 0.50 9.37
N PHE A 38 13.02 1.69 9.79
CA PHE A 38 12.19 2.90 9.73
C PHE A 38 11.85 3.29 8.29
N ASN A 39 12.84 3.25 7.40
CA ASN A 39 12.65 3.58 5.99
C ASN A 39 11.60 2.66 5.34
N GLN A 40 11.63 1.36 5.64
CA GLN A 40 10.67 0.40 5.10
C GLN A 40 9.25 0.61 5.61
N SER A 41 9.08 0.88 6.91
CA SER A 41 7.76 1.19 7.49
C SER A 41 7.13 2.45 6.88
N VAL A 42 7.91 3.51 6.66
CA VAL A 42 7.43 4.75 6.01
C VAL A 42 7.00 4.45 4.57
N LEU A 43 7.78 3.67 3.84
CA LEU A 43 7.46 3.32 2.45
C LEU A 43 6.21 2.46 2.34
N LEU A 44 6.04 1.48 3.23
CA LEU A 44 4.85 0.65 3.26
C LEU A 44 3.60 1.46 3.63
N THR A 45 3.75 2.43 4.53
CA THR A 45 2.68 3.36 4.90
C THR A 45 2.29 4.24 3.71
N ASN A 46 3.26 4.80 2.99
CA ASN A 46 3.01 5.56 1.76
C ASN A 46 2.32 4.71 0.70
N LEU A 47 2.74 3.44 0.52
CA LEU A 47 2.07 2.52 -0.40
C LEU A 47 0.61 2.30 0.00
N ALA A 48 0.31 2.10 1.28
CA ALA A 48 -1.07 1.95 1.74
C ALA A 48 -1.92 3.20 1.47
N TYR A 49 -1.33 4.39 1.64
CA TYR A 49 -1.99 5.65 1.25
C TYR A 49 -2.19 5.78 -0.25
N ASP A 50 -1.22 5.39 -1.07
CA ASP A 50 -1.33 5.37 -2.53
C ASP A 50 -2.44 4.41 -2.99
N VAL A 51 -2.56 3.23 -2.38
CA VAL A 51 -3.67 2.28 -2.63
C VAL A 51 -5.01 2.92 -2.24
N ALA A 52 -5.10 3.53 -1.06
CA ALA A 52 -6.33 4.22 -0.66
C ALA A 52 -6.69 5.38 -1.60
N LEU A 53 -5.71 6.11 -2.11
CA LEU A 53 -5.90 7.21 -3.06
C LEU A 53 -6.36 6.71 -4.44
N THR A 54 -5.77 5.62 -4.94
CA THR A 54 -6.19 5.01 -6.22
C THR A 54 -7.63 4.52 -6.15
N LEU A 55 -8.05 3.92 -5.03
CA LEU A 55 -9.44 3.56 -4.77
C LEU A 55 -10.38 4.78 -4.77
N ARG A 56 -10.02 5.87 -4.08
CA ARG A 56 -10.81 7.13 -4.10
C ARG A 56 -10.88 7.76 -5.49
N THR A 57 -9.82 7.61 -6.28
CA THR A 57 -9.77 8.09 -7.66
C THR A 57 -10.74 7.28 -8.52
N ALA A 58 -10.75 5.95 -8.40
CA ALA A 58 -11.70 5.09 -9.09
C ALA A 58 -13.14 5.36 -8.65
N GLN A 59 -13.39 5.61 -7.36
CA GLN A 59 -14.70 6.04 -6.86
C GLN A 59 -15.14 7.36 -7.50
N THR A 60 -14.23 8.34 -7.59
CA THR A 60 -14.51 9.63 -8.23
C THR A 60 -14.79 9.46 -9.72
N TYR A 61 -14.07 8.58 -10.42
CA TYR A 61 -14.31 8.28 -11.84
C TYR A 61 -15.63 7.55 -12.04
N GLY A 62 -15.90 6.53 -11.22
CA GLY A 62 -17.17 5.80 -11.22
C GLY A 62 -18.36 6.68 -10.85
N LEU A 63 -18.14 7.80 -10.15
CA LEU A 63 -19.15 8.80 -9.84
C LEU A 63 -19.09 10.04 -10.71
N SER A 64 -18.16 10.18 -11.67
CA SER A 64 -18.00 11.35 -12.56
C SER A 64 -18.40 10.98 -14.00
N VAL A 65 -18.94 11.93 -14.78
CA VAL A 65 -19.30 11.67 -16.19
C VAL A 65 -18.01 11.81 -16.97
N ARG A 66 -17.14 10.80 -16.87
CA ARG A 66 -16.02 10.66 -17.80
C ARG A 66 -16.38 9.47 -18.69
N GLY A 67 -16.94 9.76 -19.86
CA GLY A 67 -17.08 8.78 -20.92
C GLY A 67 -15.85 8.87 -21.81
N GLU A 68 -15.10 7.78 -21.94
CA GLU A 68 -14.02 7.68 -22.94
C GLU A 68 -14.40 6.76 -24.11
N SER A 69 -15.69 6.71 -24.44
CA SER A 69 -16.30 6.25 -25.71
C SER A 69 -17.83 6.38 -25.59
N SER A 70 -18.60 5.83 -26.55
CA SER A 70 -20.07 5.89 -26.62
C SER A 70 -20.83 5.32 -25.41
N GLN A 71 -20.12 4.74 -24.43
CA GLN A 71 -20.68 4.26 -23.18
C GLN A 71 -20.31 5.20 -22.02
N PHE A 72 -21.30 6.00 -21.60
CA PHE A 72 -21.19 6.95 -20.50
C PHE A 72 -21.58 6.36 -19.13
N GLN A 73 -21.83 5.04 -19.07
CA GLN A 73 -22.39 4.34 -17.90
C GLN A 73 -21.53 3.17 -17.38
N SER A 74 -20.32 2.98 -17.93
CA SER A 74 -19.42 1.92 -17.50
C SER A 74 -18.98 2.09 -16.04
N PRO A 75 -19.04 1.02 -15.20
CA PRO A 75 -18.45 1.04 -13.86
C PRO A 75 -16.94 1.27 -13.93
N TYR A 76 -16.39 1.98 -12.95
CA TYR A 76 -14.95 2.15 -12.80
C TYR A 76 -14.47 1.42 -11.57
N GLY A 77 -13.35 0.71 -11.67
CA GLY A 77 -12.84 -0.08 -10.56
C GLY A 77 -11.32 -0.17 -10.48
N VAL A 78 -10.87 -0.71 -9.36
CA VAL A 78 -9.47 -1.07 -9.11
C VAL A 78 -9.38 -2.57 -8.92
N ALA A 79 -8.48 -3.18 -9.67
CA ALA A 79 -8.17 -4.60 -9.59
C ALA A 79 -6.83 -4.81 -8.86
N PHE A 80 -6.84 -5.76 -7.95
CA PHE A 80 -5.73 -6.19 -7.13
C PHE A 80 -5.52 -7.69 -7.25
N CYS A 81 -4.28 -8.09 -7.07
CA CYS A 81 -3.84 -9.47 -7.16
C CYS A 81 -2.90 -9.82 -6.03
N SER A 82 -3.06 -10.97 -5.39
CA SER A 82 -2.10 -11.47 -4.40
C SER A 82 -1.07 -12.44 -5.00
N ASN A 83 -1.42 -13.05 -6.14
CA ASN A 83 -0.59 -13.97 -6.92
C ASN A 83 -0.83 -13.71 -8.43
N ASN A 84 -0.55 -14.70 -9.29
CA ASN A 84 -0.90 -14.63 -10.72
C ASN A 84 -2.42 -14.65 -10.89
N CYS A 85 -2.97 -13.56 -11.38
CA CYS A 85 -4.39 -13.44 -11.69
C CYS A 85 -4.66 -13.45 -13.19
N VAL A 86 -5.96 -13.33 -13.51
CA VAL A 86 -6.49 -13.07 -14.85
C VAL A 86 -5.72 -11.92 -15.53
N SER A 87 -5.54 -12.04 -16.85
CA SER A 87 -4.93 -11.03 -17.71
C SER A 87 -3.46 -10.68 -17.39
N GLY A 88 -2.70 -11.62 -16.78
CA GLY A 88 -1.27 -11.45 -16.52
C GLY A 88 -0.95 -10.44 -15.43
N MET A 89 -1.92 -10.08 -14.58
CA MET A 89 -1.70 -9.22 -13.44
C MET A 89 -0.92 -9.97 -12.36
N THR A 90 0.07 -9.27 -11.80
CA THR A 90 0.91 -9.77 -10.70
C THR A 90 0.57 -9.03 -9.41
N ASN A 91 1.09 -9.55 -8.30
CA ASN A 91 0.89 -8.96 -6.97
C ASN A 91 1.66 -7.68 -6.68
N GLN A 92 2.37 -7.16 -7.69
CA GLN A 92 3.08 -5.89 -7.66
C GLN A 92 2.46 -4.88 -8.62
N LYS A 93 1.24 -5.12 -9.10
CA LYS A 93 0.55 -4.21 -10.02
C LYS A 93 -0.85 -3.93 -9.52
N ILE A 94 -1.24 -2.67 -9.61
CA ILE A 94 -2.58 -2.17 -9.30
C ILE A 94 -3.12 -1.59 -10.60
N VAL A 95 -4.31 -2.00 -11.01
CA VAL A 95 -4.91 -1.60 -12.28
C VAL A 95 -6.21 -0.89 -12.04
N ILE A 96 -6.37 0.28 -12.66
CA ILE A 96 -7.64 1.00 -12.76
C ILE A 96 -8.24 0.67 -14.12
N PHE A 97 -9.49 0.20 -14.12
CA PHE A 97 -10.19 -0.24 -15.32
C PHE A 97 -11.59 0.38 -15.41
N ALA A 98 -12.10 0.50 -16.63
CA ALA A 98 -13.52 0.71 -16.90
C ALA A 98 -14.10 -0.60 -17.41
N ASP A 99 -15.13 -1.06 -16.71
CA ASP A 99 -15.86 -2.27 -17.04
C ASP A 99 -16.79 -2.03 -18.23
N ASN A 100 -16.52 -2.70 -19.35
CA ASN A 100 -17.33 -2.58 -20.57
C ASN A 100 -18.35 -3.71 -20.73
N ASN A 101 -18.18 -4.82 -20.01
CA ASN A 101 -19.00 -6.02 -20.16
C ASN A 101 -20.06 -6.16 -19.04
N GLY A 102 -19.98 -5.34 -17.99
CA GLY A 102 -20.88 -5.31 -16.84
C GLY A 102 -20.62 -6.39 -15.79
N ASP A 103 -19.49 -7.10 -15.85
CA ASP A 103 -19.15 -8.20 -14.95
C ASP A 103 -18.51 -7.74 -13.63
N LYS A 104 -18.16 -6.45 -13.54
CA LYS A 104 -17.58 -5.73 -12.39
C LYS A 104 -16.19 -6.21 -11.99
N ILE A 105 -15.51 -6.94 -12.87
CA ILE A 105 -14.24 -7.61 -12.67
C ILE A 105 -13.30 -7.14 -13.76
N TYR A 106 -12.01 -7.05 -13.48
CA TYR A 106 -11.06 -6.75 -14.55
C TYR A 106 -10.80 -7.99 -15.43
N SER A 107 -11.07 -7.84 -16.72
CA SER A 107 -10.88 -8.83 -17.77
C SER A 107 -10.17 -8.22 -18.98
N SER A 108 -9.81 -9.04 -19.97
CA SER A 108 -9.18 -8.55 -21.21
C SER A 108 -10.13 -7.78 -22.13
N SER A 109 -11.45 -7.83 -21.88
CA SER A 109 -12.44 -7.01 -22.61
C SER A 109 -12.59 -5.60 -22.05
N ASP A 110 -11.99 -5.32 -20.90
CA ASP A 110 -12.14 -4.04 -20.21
C ASP A 110 -11.08 -3.02 -20.63
N LEU A 111 -11.46 -1.75 -20.53
CA LEU A 111 -10.56 -0.67 -20.85
C LEU A 111 -9.58 -0.45 -19.69
N LEU A 112 -8.29 -0.62 -19.98
CA LEU A 112 -7.22 -0.26 -19.06
C LEU A 112 -7.04 1.26 -19.05
N ILE A 113 -7.44 1.91 -17.96
CA ILE A 113 -7.30 3.39 -17.83
C ILE A 113 -5.90 3.72 -17.36
N ASN A 114 -5.45 3.04 -16.30
CA ASN A 114 -4.14 3.27 -15.74
C ASN A 114 -3.65 2.03 -15.00
N SER A 115 -2.34 1.87 -14.91
CA SER A 115 -1.75 0.85 -14.07
C SER A 115 -0.53 1.37 -13.34
N TYR A 116 -0.42 1.00 -12.07
CA TYR A 116 0.65 1.38 -11.19
C TYR A 116 1.42 0.14 -10.75
N ALA A 117 2.73 0.16 -10.93
CA ALA A 117 3.61 -0.85 -10.35
C ALA A 117 3.94 -0.46 -8.91
N ILE A 118 3.72 -1.39 -7.98
CA ILE A 118 4.17 -1.31 -6.60
C ILE A 118 5.69 -1.31 -6.61
N LYS A 119 6.28 -0.26 -6.04
CA LYS A 119 7.74 -0.06 -6.04
C LYS A 119 8.40 -0.76 -4.85
N ARG A 120 9.72 -0.96 -4.96
CA ARG A 120 10.62 -1.34 -3.84
C ARG A 120 10.34 -2.72 -3.24
N GLY A 121 9.85 -3.66 -4.04
CA GLY A 121 9.69 -5.07 -3.64
C GLY A 121 8.53 -5.35 -2.70
N ALA A 122 7.74 -4.34 -2.34
CA ALA A 122 6.46 -4.56 -1.67
C ALA A 122 5.48 -5.25 -2.60
N LYS A 123 4.52 -5.97 -2.02
CA LYS A 123 3.52 -6.75 -2.75
C LYS A 123 2.20 -6.76 -2.01
N VAL A 124 1.13 -7.05 -2.73
CA VAL A 124 -0.14 -7.43 -2.12
C VAL A 124 -0.01 -8.88 -1.64
N ALA A 125 -0.11 -9.10 -0.34
CA ALA A 125 0.02 -10.44 0.25
C ALA A 125 -1.28 -11.24 0.15
N GLY A 126 -2.43 -10.58 0.16
CA GLY A 126 -3.72 -11.24 0.15
C GLY A 126 -4.88 -10.34 0.54
N PHE A 127 -6.05 -10.95 0.66
CA PHE A 127 -7.30 -10.25 0.90
C PHE A 127 -8.13 -10.98 1.95
N CYS A 128 -9.12 -10.28 2.49
CA CYS A 128 -10.07 -10.84 3.44
C CYS A 128 -11.39 -10.10 3.31
N LEU A 129 -12.49 -10.84 3.19
CA LEU A 129 -13.80 -10.30 2.79
C LEU A 129 -14.82 -10.24 3.93
N THR A 130 -14.42 -10.63 5.13
CA THR A 130 -15.29 -10.72 6.32
C THR A 130 -14.90 -9.67 7.36
N ASP A 131 -15.90 -9.14 8.08
CA ASP A 131 -15.71 -8.25 9.23
C ASP A 131 -16.19 -8.97 10.50
N PRO A 132 -15.36 -9.18 11.54
CA PRO A 132 -13.94 -8.82 11.62
C PRO A 132 -13.05 -9.72 10.77
N CYS A 133 -12.00 -9.13 10.21
CA CYS A 133 -10.96 -9.87 9.52
C CYS A 133 -9.75 -10.13 10.44
N SER A 134 -9.48 -11.40 10.74
CA SER A 134 -8.34 -11.82 11.56
C SER A 134 -7.11 -12.23 10.75
N MET A 135 -7.29 -12.73 9.51
CA MET A 135 -6.19 -13.27 8.70
C MET A 135 -6.47 -13.17 7.20
N ILE A 136 -5.41 -13.36 6.39
CA ILE A 136 -5.52 -13.44 4.93
C ILE A 136 -6.34 -14.68 4.55
N ASN A 137 -7.33 -14.49 3.67
CA ASN A 137 -8.05 -15.56 3.02
C ASN A 137 -7.26 -16.05 1.80
N SER A 138 -6.62 -17.21 1.91
CA SER A 138 -5.80 -17.81 0.84
C SER A 138 -6.61 -18.27 -0.37
N SER A 139 -7.93 -18.42 -0.25
CA SER A 139 -8.81 -18.79 -1.36
C SER A 139 -9.10 -17.61 -2.30
N VAL A 140 -8.77 -16.38 -1.88
CA VAL A 140 -8.98 -15.17 -2.68
C VAL A 140 -7.64 -14.69 -3.24
N SER A 141 -7.46 -14.87 -4.55
CA SER A 141 -6.24 -14.44 -5.26
C SER A 141 -6.39 -13.11 -5.99
N ASN A 142 -7.63 -12.71 -6.27
CA ASN A 142 -8.00 -11.50 -6.99
C ASN A 142 -9.09 -10.74 -6.23
N LEU A 143 -8.98 -9.42 -6.23
CA LEU A 143 -9.97 -8.53 -5.66
C LEU A 143 -10.22 -7.37 -6.61
N ASN A 144 -11.48 -7.14 -6.95
CA ASN A 144 -11.91 -6.02 -7.77
C ASN A 144 -12.86 -5.18 -6.94
N VAL A 145 -12.59 -3.87 -6.87
CA VAL A 145 -13.44 -2.91 -6.19
C VAL A 145 -13.91 -1.92 -7.23
N SER A 146 -15.18 -2.01 -7.62
CA SER A 146 -15.80 -1.14 -8.61
C SER A 146 -16.85 -0.24 -8.01
N PHE A 147 -17.07 0.90 -8.66
CA PHE A 147 -18.02 1.94 -8.28
C PHE A 147 -18.86 2.29 -9.50
N GLN A 148 -20.18 2.35 -9.32
CA GLN A 148 -21.11 2.54 -10.41
C GLN A 148 -22.16 3.60 -10.07
N ARG A 149 -22.32 4.58 -10.97
CA ARG A 149 -23.39 5.58 -10.86
C ARG A 149 -24.77 4.91 -10.80
N PRO A 150 -25.74 5.52 -10.11
CA PRO A 150 -25.64 6.72 -9.26
C PRO A 150 -25.19 6.42 -7.82
N HIS A 151 -24.86 5.18 -7.49
CA HIS A 151 -24.62 4.74 -6.12
C HIS A 151 -23.13 4.85 -5.75
N PRO A 152 -22.77 5.54 -4.66
CA PRO A 152 -21.38 5.64 -4.19
C PRO A 152 -20.87 4.35 -3.53
N ASP A 153 -21.71 3.32 -3.47
CA ASP A 153 -21.39 2.04 -2.85
C ASP A 153 -20.27 1.32 -3.59
N ALA A 154 -19.34 0.74 -2.83
CA ALA A 154 -18.28 -0.10 -3.35
C ALA A 154 -18.83 -1.50 -3.65
N ILE A 155 -18.61 -1.97 -4.87
CA ILE A 155 -18.91 -3.33 -5.28
C ILE A 155 -17.60 -4.13 -5.21
N ILE A 156 -17.51 -5.02 -4.24
CA ILE A 156 -16.30 -5.77 -3.91
C ILE A 156 -16.44 -7.20 -4.44
N CYS A 157 -15.74 -7.53 -5.52
CA CYS A 157 -15.78 -8.83 -6.19
C CYS A 157 -14.45 -9.58 -6.01
N SER A 158 -14.50 -10.87 -5.68
CA SER A 158 -13.31 -11.71 -5.45
C SER A 158 -13.11 -12.83 -6.48
N GLY A 159 -13.77 -12.72 -7.64
CA GLY A 159 -13.81 -13.78 -8.65
C GLY A 159 -14.98 -13.57 -9.61
N SER A 160 -15.03 -14.38 -10.67
CA SER A 160 -16.15 -14.42 -11.62
C SER A 160 -16.97 -15.69 -11.41
N PRO A 161 -18.32 -15.62 -11.29
CA PRO A 161 -19.14 -14.40 -11.28
C PRO A 161 -18.95 -13.57 -9.99
N CYS A 162 -19.19 -12.25 -10.07
CA CYS A 162 -18.98 -11.36 -8.92
C CYS A 162 -19.92 -11.67 -7.75
N ALA A 163 -19.36 -12.17 -6.65
CA ALA A 163 -20.01 -12.23 -5.35
C ALA A 163 -19.67 -10.98 -4.52
N SER A 164 -20.58 -9.98 -4.54
CA SER A 164 -20.34 -8.70 -3.86
C SER A 164 -20.23 -8.87 -2.34
N SER A 165 -19.06 -8.58 -1.78
CA SER A 165 -18.82 -8.61 -0.33
C SER A 165 -19.11 -7.26 0.33
N SER A 166 -19.48 -7.25 1.61
CA SER A 166 -19.75 -6.01 2.36
C SER A 166 -18.48 -5.29 2.84
N TYR A 167 -17.38 -6.02 2.87
CA TYR A 167 -16.11 -5.62 3.46
C TYR A 167 -14.96 -6.24 2.67
N ALA A 168 -13.86 -5.51 2.52
CA ALA A 168 -12.58 -6.06 2.09
C ALA A 168 -11.43 -5.41 2.85
N LYS A 169 -10.52 -6.25 3.33
CA LYS A 169 -9.21 -5.85 3.85
C LYS A 169 -8.14 -6.35 2.90
N ILE A 170 -7.35 -5.42 2.37
CA ILE A 170 -6.22 -5.66 1.46
C ILE A 170 -4.94 -5.65 2.29
N PHE A 171 -4.17 -6.72 2.22
CA PHE A 171 -2.92 -6.88 2.96
C PHE A 171 -1.75 -6.49 2.06
N LEU A 172 -0.97 -5.51 2.48
CA LEU A 172 0.24 -5.06 1.82
C LEU A 172 1.44 -5.50 2.65
N GLN A 173 2.41 -6.14 2.01
CA GLN A 173 3.60 -6.68 2.67
C GLN A 173 4.86 -6.09 2.04
N ALA A 174 5.74 -5.57 2.88
CA ALA A 174 7.07 -5.11 2.50
C ALA A 174 8.11 -6.27 2.56
N PRO A 175 9.29 -6.12 1.94
CA PRO A 175 10.34 -7.15 1.94
C PRO A 175 10.85 -7.55 3.33
N ASP A 176 10.71 -6.68 4.32
CA ASP A 176 11.06 -6.88 5.73
C ASP A 176 9.96 -7.56 6.55
N ASN A 177 8.92 -8.08 5.88
CA ASN A 177 7.75 -8.69 6.48
C ASN A 177 6.86 -7.70 7.26
N GLY A 178 7.08 -6.38 7.11
CA GLY A 178 6.14 -5.37 7.59
C GLY A 178 4.81 -5.50 6.86
N ILE A 179 3.70 -5.37 7.60
CA ILE A 179 2.34 -5.47 7.04
C ILE A 179 1.59 -4.17 7.31
N ARG A 180 0.86 -3.70 6.30
CA ARG A 180 -0.15 -2.65 6.42
C ARG A 180 -1.42 -3.09 5.73
N HIS A 181 -2.56 -2.55 6.15
CA HIS A 181 -3.84 -2.96 5.60
C HIS A 181 -4.63 -1.76 5.09
N VAL A 182 -5.32 -1.94 3.97
CA VAL A 182 -6.30 -0.99 3.46
C VAL A 182 -7.66 -1.65 3.51
N VAL A 183 -8.61 -0.99 4.16
CA VAL A 183 -9.97 -1.49 4.36
C VAL A 183 -10.92 -0.69 3.48
N VAL A 184 -11.77 -1.42 2.77
CA VAL A 184 -12.87 -0.89 1.96
C VAL A 184 -14.17 -1.52 2.45
N ARG A 185 -15.19 -0.68 2.65
CA ARG A 185 -16.54 -1.13 3.01
C ARG A 185 -17.51 -0.86 1.86
N LYS A 186 -18.61 -1.61 1.83
CA LYS A 186 -19.68 -1.47 0.83
C LYS A 186 -20.26 -0.06 0.73
N ASN A 187 -20.29 0.70 1.81
CA ASN A 187 -20.75 2.10 1.80
C ASN A 187 -19.74 3.08 1.18
N GLY A 188 -18.67 2.59 0.56
CA GLY A 188 -17.62 3.41 -0.05
C GLY A 188 -16.60 3.98 0.93
N GLN A 189 -16.64 3.61 2.22
CA GLN A 189 -15.62 4.00 3.17
C GLN A 189 -14.28 3.32 2.83
N ILE A 190 -13.22 4.12 2.74
CA ILE A 190 -11.84 3.67 2.52
C ILE A 190 -10.96 4.19 3.67
N SER A 191 -10.32 3.27 4.39
CA SER A 191 -9.47 3.56 5.54
C SER A 191 -8.15 2.79 5.47
N VAL A 192 -7.09 3.39 5.98
CA VAL A 192 -5.78 2.75 6.12
C VAL A 192 -5.61 2.37 7.58
N GLU A 193 -5.35 1.09 7.84
CA GLU A 193 -5.11 0.53 9.16
C GLU A 193 -3.63 0.13 9.29
N ASN A 194 -3.09 0.35 10.50
CA ASN A 194 -1.71 0.05 10.84
C ASN A 194 -1.52 -1.36 11.36
#